data_AF-A0A3D4R2L0-F1
#
_entry.id   AF-A0A3D4R2L0-F1
#
_cell.length_a   1.000
_cell.length_b   1.000
_cell.length_c   1.000
_cell.angle_alpha   90.00
_cell.angle_beta   90.00
_cell.angle_gamma   90.00
#
_symmetry.space_group_name_H-M   'P 1'
#
loop_
_entity.id
_entity.type
_entity.pdbx_description
1 polymer ?
#
loop_
_entity_poly.entity_id
_entity_poly.type
_entity_poly.pdbx_seq_one_letter_code
_entity_poly.pdbx_strand_id
1 'polypeptide(L)' 'AFEKIAENVKKSRDASFKKTNAKGELVNRTEGIASVGSAAMDLEECFTYQKFLRGLGLVYIEHQARI' A
#
# COMPACT_ATOMS: atom_id res chain seq x y z
N ALA A 1 -4.25 -13.81 -14.35
CA ALA A 1 -4.36 -12.38 -13.96
C ALA A 1 -3.60 -12.09 -12.67
N PHE A 2 -3.89 -12.79 -11.56
CA PHE A 2 -3.26 -12.53 -10.26
C PHE A 2 -1.73 -12.63 -10.26
N GLU A 3 -1.13 -13.57 -10.98
CA GLU A 3 0.34 -13.69 -11.10
C GLU A 3 0.98 -12.41 -11.64
N LYS A 4 0.41 -11.82 -12.69
CA LYS A 4 0.93 -10.58 -13.27
C LYS A 4 0.75 -9.39 -12.34
N ILE A 5 -0.36 -9.33 -11.61
CA ILE A 5 -0.59 -8.29 -10.59
C ILE A 5 0.44 -8.43 -9.47
N ALA A 6 0.67 -9.64 -8.95
CA ALA A 6 1.66 -9.91 -7.91
C ALA A 6 3.09 -9.56 -8.37
N GLU A 7 3.46 -9.92 -9.60
CA GLU A 7 4.75 -9.56 -10.21
C GLU A 7 4.93 -8.04 -10.25
N ASN A 8 3.92 -7.30 -10.72
CA ASN A 8 3.95 -5.84 -10.80
C ASN A 8 4.03 -5.21 -9.41
N VAL A 9 3.25 -5.69 -8.43
CA VAL A 9 3.28 -5.22 -7.04
C VAL A 9 4.67 -5.42 -6.45
N LYS A 10 5.26 -6.60 -6.62
CA LYS A 10 6.61 -6.91 -6.14
C LYS A 10 7.65 -5.99 -6.80
N LYS A 11 7.61 -5.88 -8.13
CA LYS A 11 8.56 -5.06 -8.91
C LYS A 11 8.51 -3.60 -8.47
N SER A 12 7.32 -3.00 -8.38
CA SER A 12 7.17 -1.61 -7.96
C SER A 12 7.59 -1.41 -6.51
N ARG A 13 7.18 -2.31 -5.61
CA ARG A 13 7.56 -2.24 -4.19
C ARG A 13 9.08 -2.30 -4.02
N ASP A 14 9.74 -3.29 -4.60
CA ASP A 14 11.19 -3.47 -4.44
C ASP A 14 11.97 -2.28 -5.00
N ALA A 15 11.50 -1.67 -6.10
CA ALA A 15 12.14 -0.49 -6.68
C ALA A 15 11.99 0.78 -5.83
N SER A 16 10.94 0.90 -5.02
CA SER A 16 10.64 2.13 -4.25
C SER A 16 10.60 1.96 -2.73
N PHE A 17 10.95 0.78 -2.20
CA PHE A 17 10.91 0.52 -0.76
C PHE A 17 12.04 1.28 -0.03
N LYS A 18 11.66 2.06 0.96
CA LYS A 18 12.57 2.79 1.85
C LYS A 18 12.54 2.14 3.23
N LYS A 19 13.66 1.53 3.61
CA LYS A 19 13.85 1.02 4.98
C LYS A 19 14.01 2.19 5.96
N THR A 20 14.84 3.16 5.60
CA THR A 20 15.07 4.39 6.36
C THR A 20 14.75 5.63 5.53
N ASN A 21 14.45 6.74 6.20
CA ASN A 21 14.29 8.04 5.55
C ASN A 21 15.60 8.83 5.50
N ALA A 22 15.57 10.04 4.94
CA ALA A 22 16.74 10.92 4.82
C ALA A 22 17.32 11.36 6.19
N LYS A 23 16.56 11.24 7.27
CA LYS A 23 17.02 11.51 8.65
C LYS A 23 17.60 10.27 9.34
N GLY A 24 17.63 9.12 8.65
CA GLY A 24 18.10 7.85 9.21
C GLY A 24 17.07 7.09 10.05
N GLU A 25 15.83 7.59 10.15
CA GLU A 25 14.77 6.95 10.94
C GLU A 25 14.20 5.74 10.21
N LEU A 26 13.85 4.68 10.94
CA LEU A 26 13.19 3.50 10.38
C LEU A 26 11.76 3.86 9.94
N VAL A 27 11.42 3.57 8.69
CA VAL A 27 10.09 3.89 8.13
C VAL A 27 9.42 2.73 7.42
N ASN A 28 10.17 1.76 6.89
CA ASN A 28 9.67 0.53 6.25
C ASN A 28 8.45 0.76 5.33
N ARG A 29 8.56 1.71 4.40
CA ARG A 29 7.45 2.09 3.53
C ARG A 29 7.82 2.08 2.05
N THR A 30 6.81 2.01 1.19
CA THR A 30 6.93 2.24 -0.25
C THR A 30 6.08 3.45 -0.65
N GLU A 31 6.68 4.35 -1.42
CA GLU A 31 6.02 5.54 -1.97
C GLU A 31 5.73 5.39 -3.48
N GLY A 32 6.09 4.25 -4.09
CA GLY A 32 5.86 3.97 -5.52
C GLY A 32 4.54 3.25 -5.83
N ILE A 33 3.67 3.08 -4.83
CA ILE A 33 2.34 2.48 -4.99
C ILE A 33 1.35 3.31 -4.18
N ALA A 34 0.21 3.63 -4.78
CA ALA A 34 -0.91 4.29 -4.14
C ALA A 34 -2.19 3.46 -4.32
N SER A 35 -3.12 3.62 -3.39
CA SER A 35 -4.41 2.94 -3.40
C SER A 35 -5.52 3.94 -3.10
N VAL A 36 -6.58 3.91 -3.90
CA VAL A 36 -7.83 4.60 -3.65
C VAL A 36 -8.88 3.54 -3.38
N GLY A 37 -9.17 3.33 -2.10
CA GLY A 37 -10.14 2.37 -1.59
C GLY A 37 -11.57 2.91 -1.61
N SER A 38 -12.48 2.11 -1.05
CA SER A 38 -13.91 2.37 -1.18
C SER A 38 -14.70 2.23 0.11
N ALA A 39 -15.56 3.22 0.37
CA ALA A 39 -16.65 3.19 1.34
C ALA A 39 -17.81 2.25 0.91
N ALA A 40 -17.72 1.63 -0.27
CA ALA A 40 -18.72 0.69 -0.79
C ALA A 40 -18.37 -0.79 -0.50
N MET A 41 -17.24 -1.07 0.16
CA MET A 41 -16.86 -2.43 0.58
C MET A 41 -17.40 -2.72 1.98
N ASP A 42 -17.58 -3.99 2.31
CA ASP A 42 -17.95 -4.41 3.67
C ASP A 42 -16.84 -4.09 4.67
N LEU A 43 -17.18 -4.04 5.96
CA LEU A 43 -16.22 -3.65 7.00
C LEU A 43 -15.05 -4.64 7.09
N GLU A 44 -15.33 -5.94 6.99
CA GLU A 44 -14.36 -7.02 7.04
C GLU A 44 -13.40 -6.96 5.85
N GLU A 45 -13.90 -6.60 4.68
CA GLU A 45 -13.12 -6.40 3.46
C GLU A 45 -12.24 -5.15 3.59
N CYS A 46 -12.81 -4.02 4.03
CA CYS A 46 -12.06 -2.79 4.30
C CYS A 46 -10.93 -3.05 5.30
N PHE A 47 -11.21 -3.80 6.36
CA PHE A 47 -10.24 -4.12 7.40
C PHE A 47 -9.12 -5.00 6.87
N THR A 48 -9.44 -6.03 6.08
CA THR A 48 -8.44 -6.92 5.48
C THR A 48 -7.61 -6.18 4.43
N TYR A 49 -8.27 -5.38 3.59
CA TYR A 49 -7.64 -4.60 2.54
C TYR A 49 -6.62 -3.60 3.09
N GLN A 50 -6.99 -2.82 4.11
CA GLN A 50 -6.04 -1.85 4.69
C GLN A 50 -4.83 -2.53 5.34
N LYS A 51 -5.02 -3.72 5.97
CA LYS A 51 -3.91 -4.51 6.52
C LYS A 51 -3.00 -5.03 5.42
N PHE A 52 -3.57 -5.50 4.31
CA PHE A 52 -2.81 -5.95 3.15
C PHE A 52 -1.94 -4.82 2.58
N LEU A 53 -2.52 -3.63 2.35
CA LEU A 53 -1.78 -2.47 1.82
C LEU A 53 -0.66 -2.01 2.78
N ARG A 54 -0.94 -1.94 4.08
CA ARG A 54 0.08 -1.59 5.10
C ARG A 54 1.14 -2.69 5.27
N GLY A 55 0.77 -3.96 5.12
CA GLY A 55 1.72 -5.09 5.11
C GLY A 55 2.71 -5.02 3.94
N LEU A 56 2.30 -4.44 2.81
CA LEU A 56 3.18 -4.13 1.69
C LEU A 56 4.00 -2.84 1.90
N GLY A 57 3.67 -2.04 2.90
CA GLY A 57 4.35 -0.79 3.26
C GLY A 57 3.78 0.46 2.59
N LEU A 58 2.58 0.42 1.99
CA LEU A 58 1.99 1.61 1.37
C LEU A 58 1.66 2.67 2.44
N VAL A 59 1.85 3.94 2.06
CA VAL A 59 1.43 5.10 2.87
C VAL A 59 0.43 6.00 2.16
N TYR A 60 0.34 5.93 0.82
CA TYR A 60 -0.69 6.61 0.05
C TYR A 60 -1.94 5.73 -0.05
N ILE A 61 -2.77 5.76 0.99
CA ILE A 61 -4.00 4.98 1.11
C ILE A 61 -5.15 5.96 1.37
N GLU A 62 -5.96 6.22 0.34
CA GLU A 62 -7.07 7.18 0.38
C GLU A 62 -8.40 6.52 0.06
N HIS A 63 -9.51 7.18 0.41
CA HIS A 63 -10.87 6.77 0.04
C HIS A 63 -11.86 7.95 0.20
N GLN A 64 -13.14 7.72 -0.10
CA GLN A 64 -14.22 8.73 -0.14
C GLN A 64 -14.44 9.48 1.18
N ALA A 65 -14.10 8.93 2.36
CA ALA A 65 -14.32 9.72 3.59
C ALA A 65 -13.34 10.90 3.73
N ARG A 66 -12.32 10.99 2.86
CA ARG A 66 -11.36 12.09 2.84
C ARG A 66 -11.34 12.87 1.53
N ILE A 67 -11.55 12.21 0.38
CA ILE A 67 -11.64 12.86 -0.94
C ILE A 67 -13.03 13.47 -1.10
#